data_AF-A0A1B8DUC0-F1
#
_entry.id   AF-A0A1B8DUC0-F1
#
_cell.length_a   1.000
_cell.length_b   1.000
_cell.length_c   1.000
_cell.angle_alpha   90.00
_cell.angle_beta   90.00
_cell.angle_gamma   90.00
#
_symmetry.space_group_name_H-M   'P 1'
#
loop_
_entity.id
_entity.type
_entity.pdbx_description
1 polymer ?
#
loop_
_entity_poly.entity_id
_entity_poly.type
_entity_poly.pdbx_seq_one_letter_code
_entity_poly.pdbx_strand_id
1 'polypeptide(L)'
;MDFSEAPSQMLENWCWDTSALKRLSGHYQTGETLPDDVIASLLRTRAVLPAVKLMSQLRMTLFDIAVHSTAASAEEIDVAKIYGECDKLGGIASVGDEYGYITHRHLFSGSDAGMYSYLWSKVLAMDMFDTAFKKDPLDDKTGRRYMNMVLAKGGSE
;
A
#
# COMPACT_ATOMS: atom_id res chain seq x y z
N MET A 1 11.45 -5.97 -7.67
CA MET A 1 11.20 -5.49 -6.28
C MET A 1 9.83 -4.85 -6.21
N ASP A 2 9.56 -3.93 -7.13
CA ASP A 2 8.30 -3.26 -7.45
C ASP A 2 7.05 -4.12 -7.73
N PHE A 3 7.16 -5.45 -7.80
CA PHE A 3 6.01 -6.36 -7.87
C PHE A 3 5.70 -7.11 -6.57
N SER A 4 6.64 -7.21 -5.61
CA SER A 4 6.50 -8.15 -4.48
C SER A 4 5.31 -7.83 -3.58
N GLU A 5 4.91 -6.57 -3.50
CA GLU A 5 3.76 -6.12 -2.71
C GLU A 5 2.43 -6.17 -3.49
N ALA A 6 2.46 -6.40 -4.81
CA ALA A 6 1.22 -6.45 -5.59
C ALA A 6 0.30 -7.60 -5.16
N PRO A 7 0.80 -8.83 -4.92
CA PRO A 7 0.00 -9.92 -4.34
C PRO A 7 -0.65 -9.58 -2.99
N SER A 8 0.11 -9.03 -2.05
CA SER A 8 -0.39 -8.71 -0.69
C SER A 8 -1.44 -7.60 -0.76
N GLN A 9 -1.15 -6.50 -1.44
CA GLN A 9 -2.07 -5.37 -1.59
C GLN A 9 -3.32 -5.73 -2.40
N MET A 10 -3.23 -6.65 -3.37
CA MET A 10 -4.39 -7.15 -4.08
C MET A 10 -5.33 -7.87 -3.11
N LEU A 11 -4.79 -8.74 -2.25
CA LEU A 11 -5.57 -9.51 -1.28
C LEU A 11 -6.23 -8.64 -0.19
N GLU A 12 -5.72 -7.45 0.09
CA GLU A 12 -6.38 -6.48 0.99
C GLU A 12 -7.80 -6.12 0.52
N ASN A 13 -8.12 -6.26 -0.78
CA ASN A 13 -9.46 -5.98 -1.29
C ASN A 13 -10.54 -6.89 -0.71
N TRP A 14 -10.22 -8.11 -0.26
CA TRP A 14 -11.17 -9.01 0.38
C TRP A 14 -11.62 -8.51 1.76
N CYS A 15 -10.79 -7.70 2.44
CA CYS A 15 -11.20 -7.01 3.67
C CYS A 15 -12.27 -5.93 3.42
N TRP A 16 -12.60 -5.67 2.15
CA TRP A 16 -13.61 -4.70 1.71
C TRP A 16 -14.69 -5.35 0.83
N ASP A 17 -14.81 -6.68 0.86
CA ASP A 17 -15.90 -7.41 0.21
C ASP A 17 -16.95 -7.87 1.24
N THR A 18 -18.23 -7.75 0.89
CA THR A 18 -19.33 -8.08 1.81
C THR A 18 -19.35 -9.57 2.14
N SER A 19 -19.15 -10.43 1.14
CA SER A 19 -19.23 -11.88 1.32
C SER A 19 -18.04 -12.41 2.14
N ALA A 20 -16.85 -11.85 1.91
CA ALA A 20 -15.64 -12.15 2.67
C ALA A 20 -15.77 -11.66 4.12
N LEU A 21 -16.20 -10.42 4.35
CA LEU A 21 -16.38 -9.87 5.70
C LEU A 21 -17.36 -10.71 6.53
N LYS A 22 -18.49 -11.14 5.95
CA LYS A 22 -19.43 -12.04 6.65
C LYS A 22 -18.78 -13.35 7.07
N ARG A 23 -17.97 -13.96 6.19
CA ARG A 23 -17.29 -15.24 6.45
C ARG A 23 -16.17 -15.11 7.49
N LEU A 24 -15.50 -13.96 7.53
CA LEU A 24 -14.39 -13.70 8.45
C LEU A 24 -14.87 -13.17 9.81
N SER A 25 -16.11 -12.71 9.91
CA SER A 25 -16.66 -12.11 11.13
C SER A 25 -17.36 -13.10 12.05
N GLY A 26 -17.24 -12.86 13.35
CA GLY A 26 -18.03 -13.51 14.39
C GLY A 26 -17.84 -12.76 15.72
N HIS A 27 -18.93 -12.38 16.38
CA HIS A 27 -18.86 -11.71 17.67
C HIS A 27 -18.18 -12.63 18.69
N TYR A 28 -17.19 -12.12 19.43
CA TYR A 28 -16.29 -12.95 20.24
C TYR A 28 -16.99 -13.76 21.34
N GLN A 29 -18.21 -13.36 21.75
CA GLN A 29 -19.01 -14.10 22.73
C GLN A 29 -20.16 -14.90 22.10
N THR A 30 -20.86 -14.33 21.12
CA THR A 30 -22.12 -14.89 20.60
C THR A 30 -21.92 -15.66 19.30
N GLY A 31 -20.80 -15.47 18.62
CA GLY A 31 -20.51 -16.03 17.30
C GLY A 31 -21.33 -15.39 16.16
N GLU A 32 -22.17 -14.40 16.46
CA GLU A 32 -23.01 -13.73 15.46
C GLU A 32 -22.14 -12.99 14.44
N THR A 33 -22.48 -13.15 13.17
CA THR A 33 -21.79 -12.45 12.08
C THR A 33 -22.10 -10.96 12.10
N LEU A 34 -21.24 -10.16 11.46
CA LEU A 34 -21.48 -8.72 11.35
C LEU A 34 -22.81 -8.43 10.64
N PRO A 35 -23.67 -7.56 11.21
CA PRO A 35 -24.90 -7.11 10.56
C PRO A 35 -24.64 -6.37 9.23
N ASP A 36 -25.59 -6.48 8.30
CA ASP A 36 -25.46 -5.92 6.94
C ASP A 36 -25.33 -4.39 6.94
N ASP A 37 -26.00 -3.70 7.86
CA ASP A 37 -25.92 -2.25 8.01
C ASP A 37 -24.55 -1.79 8.52
N VAL A 38 -23.93 -2.57 9.42
CA VAL A 38 -22.57 -2.33 9.91
C VAL A 38 -21.55 -2.54 8.79
N ILE A 39 -21.67 -3.63 8.01
CA ILE A 39 -20.82 -3.87 6.85
C ILE A 39 -20.96 -2.73 5.83
N ALA A 40 -22.19 -2.34 5.48
CA ALA A 40 -22.42 -1.23 4.57
C ALA A 40 -21.81 0.09 5.09
N SER A 41 -21.86 0.33 6.40
CA SER A 41 -21.21 1.48 7.03
C SER A 41 -19.69 1.43 6.91
N LEU A 42 -19.09 0.28 7.24
CA LEU A 42 -17.65 0.05 7.08
C LEU A 42 -17.20 0.30 5.64
N LEU A 43 -17.87 -0.27 4.65
CA LEU A 43 -17.49 -0.13 3.24
C LEU A 43 -17.49 1.33 2.76
N ARG A 44 -18.42 2.17 3.25
CA ARG A 44 -18.43 3.62 2.95
C ARG A 44 -17.17 4.32 3.46
N THR A 45 -16.56 3.85 4.55
CA THR A 45 -15.33 4.45 5.09
C THR A 45 -14.11 4.26 4.21
N ARG A 46 -14.13 3.30 3.28
CA ARG A 46 -13.01 3.00 2.38
C ARG A 46 -12.55 4.22 1.57
N ALA A 47 -13.49 5.09 1.21
CA ALA A 47 -13.26 6.30 0.43
C ALA A 47 -12.94 7.55 1.27
N VAL A 48 -12.80 7.41 2.60
CA VAL A 48 -12.51 8.55 3.48
C VAL A 48 -11.01 8.87 3.44
N LEU A 49 -10.70 10.11 3.07
CA LEU A 49 -9.36 10.71 3.06
C LEU A 49 -8.26 9.86 2.35
N PRO A 50 -8.52 9.24 1.18
CA PRO A 50 -7.52 8.43 0.49
C PRO A 50 -6.30 9.26 0.09
N ALA A 51 -6.52 10.53 -0.29
CA ALA A 51 -5.47 11.47 -0.63
C ALA A 51 -4.55 11.74 0.57
N VAL A 52 -5.09 11.89 1.78
CA VAL A 52 -4.27 12.14 2.98
C VAL A 52 -3.31 10.97 3.23
N LYS A 53 -3.81 9.74 3.19
CA LYS A 53 -2.97 8.53 3.37
C LYS A 53 -1.92 8.41 2.27
N LEU A 54 -2.30 8.72 1.02
CA LEU A 54 -1.41 8.64 -0.12
C LEU A 54 -0.31 9.71 -0.07
N MET A 55 -0.62 10.93 0.38
CA MET A 55 0.33 12.03 0.41
C MET A 55 1.53 11.73 1.31
N SER A 56 1.32 11.18 2.50
CA SER A 56 2.43 10.79 3.39
C SER A 56 3.37 9.76 2.73
N GLN A 57 2.80 8.76 2.05
CA GLN A 57 3.59 7.77 1.31
C GLN A 57 4.34 8.43 0.14
N LEU A 58 3.67 9.29 -0.63
CA LEU A 58 4.24 9.96 -1.79
C LEU A 58 5.42 10.87 -1.41
N ARG A 59 5.30 11.64 -0.31
CA ARG A 59 6.39 12.49 0.19
C ARG A 59 7.63 11.65 0.50
N MET A 60 7.46 10.52 1.19
CA MET A 60 8.59 9.66 1.54
C MET A 60 9.17 8.95 0.32
N THR A 61 8.34 8.55 -0.66
CA THR A 61 8.81 8.02 -1.94
C THR A 61 9.64 9.04 -2.71
N LEU A 62 9.21 10.30 -2.78
CA LEU A 62 9.96 11.35 -3.49
C LEU A 62 11.24 11.73 -2.75
N PHE A 63 11.20 11.76 -1.43
CA PHE A 63 12.39 11.95 -0.59
C PHE A 63 13.42 10.84 -0.82
N ASP A 64 13.00 9.57 -0.78
CA ASP A 64 13.87 8.41 -1.04
C ASP A 64 14.51 8.52 -2.43
N ILE A 65 13.72 8.81 -3.47
CA ILE A 65 14.25 9.02 -4.82
C ILE A 65 15.25 10.17 -4.86
N ALA A 66 14.92 11.33 -4.27
CA ALA A 66 15.77 12.51 -4.32
C ALA A 66 17.14 12.27 -3.65
N VAL A 67 17.15 11.64 -2.47
CA VAL A 67 18.37 11.29 -1.74
C VAL A 67 19.25 10.31 -2.52
N HIS A 68 18.65 9.35 -3.23
CA HIS A 68 19.38 8.32 -3.98
C HIS A 68 19.62 8.67 -5.46
N SER A 69 19.09 9.79 -5.96
CA SER A 69 19.25 10.26 -7.35
C SER A 69 20.25 11.40 -7.51
N THR A 70 20.63 12.06 -6.41
CA THR A 70 21.78 12.98 -6.42
C THR A 70 23.02 12.19 -6.79
N ALA A 71 23.51 12.40 -8.01
CA ALA A 71 24.68 11.72 -8.54
C ALA A 71 25.86 11.83 -7.57
N ALA A 72 26.74 10.84 -7.61
CA ALA A 72 27.97 10.75 -6.84
C ALA A 72 29.01 11.85 -7.19
N SER A 73 28.61 13.11 -7.29
CA SER A 73 29.55 14.20 -7.07
C SER A 73 29.98 14.11 -5.60
N ALA A 74 31.26 14.40 -5.33
CA ALA A 74 31.84 14.36 -4.00
C ALA A 74 31.29 15.44 -3.04
N GLU A 75 30.09 15.97 -3.33
CA GLU A 75 29.43 17.01 -2.55
C GLU A 75 28.51 16.37 -1.51
N GLU A 76 28.62 16.87 -0.29
CA GLU A 76 27.78 16.48 0.83
C GLU A 76 26.31 16.87 0.53
N ILE A 77 25.38 15.91 0.69
CA ILE A 77 23.96 16.16 0.47
C ILE A 77 23.30 16.71 1.73
N ASP A 78 22.51 17.78 1.59
CA ASP A 78 21.68 18.29 2.67
C ASP A 78 20.34 17.55 2.72
N VAL A 79 20.33 16.42 3.45
CA VAL A 79 19.16 15.53 3.57
C VAL A 79 17.97 16.24 4.22
N ALA A 80 18.21 17.10 5.21
CA ALA A 80 17.16 17.83 5.90
C ALA A 80 16.47 18.83 4.96
N LYS A 81 17.24 19.49 4.10
CA LYS A 81 16.69 20.36 3.05
C LYS A 81 15.84 19.57 2.05
N ILE A 82 16.32 18.43 1.56
CA ILE A 82 15.55 17.57 0.63
C ILE A 82 14.22 17.14 1.27
N TYR A 83 14.25 16.72 2.54
CA TYR A 83 13.06 16.36 3.29
C TYR A 83 12.07 17.52 3.42
N GLY A 84 12.55 18.71 3.80
CA GLY A 84 11.73 19.91 3.91
C GLY A 84 11.16 20.40 2.57
N GLU A 85 11.85 20.17 1.45
CA GLU A 85 11.32 20.44 0.11
C GLU A 85 10.20 19.47 -0.26
N CYS A 86 10.35 18.18 0.07
CA CYS A 86 9.31 17.18 -0.13
C CYS A 86 8.07 17.45 0.74
N ASP A 87 8.24 18.02 1.93
CA ASP A 87 7.10 18.35 2.81
C ASP A 87 6.19 19.46 2.24
N LYS A 88 6.72 20.34 1.39
CA LYS A 88 5.95 21.41 0.70
C LYS A 88 4.90 20.88 -0.27
N LEU A 89 4.92 19.60 -0.62
CA LEU A 89 3.91 18.96 -1.47
C LEU A 89 2.53 18.89 -0.79
N GLY A 90 2.45 19.11 0.52
CA GLY A 90 1.20 19.28 1.24
C GLY A 90 0.57 17.98 1.75
N GLY A 91 -0.56 18.10 2.45
CA GLY A 91 -1.24 17.05 3.23
C GLY A 91 -1.16 17.35 4.73
N ILE A 92 -1.25 16.35 5.60
CA ILE A 92 -1.14 16.58 7.05
C ILE A 92 0.33 16.81 7.40
N ALA A 93 0.61 17.91 8.10
CA ALA A 93 1.92 18.22 8.65
C ALA A 93 1.93 17.84 10.13
N SER A 94 3.00 17.19 10.56
CA SER A 94 3.26 16.90 11.96
C SER A 94 4.07 18.04 12.56
N VAL A 95 3.60 18.61 13.67
CA VAL A 95 4.33 19.68 14.36
C VAL A 95 5.66 19.13 14.88
N GLY A 96 6.78 19.75 14.51
CA GLY A 96 8.12 19.37 14.96
C GLY A 96 8.75 18.19 14.19
N ASP A 97 8.22 17.81 13.03
CA ASP A 97 8.69 16.67 12.24
C ASP A 97 9.84 17.02 11.28
N GLU A 98 10.75 17.92 11.69
CA GLU A 98 11.83 18.45 10.83
C GLU A 98 12.84 17.36 10.39
N TYR A 99 12.85 16.22 11.10
CA TYR A 99 13.75 15.09 10.87
C TYR A 99 13.01 13.74 10.79
N GLY A 100 11.72 13.71 10.43
CA GLY A 100 10.89 12.48 10.42
C GLY A 100 11.42 11.32 9.57
N TYR A 101 12.35 11.59 8.66
CA TYR A 101 13.05 10.59 7.86
C TYR A 101 14.00 9.71 8.69
N ILE A 102 14.51 10.16 9.85
CA ILE A 102 15.47 9.37 10.65
C ILE A 102 14.84 8.11 11.27
N THR A 103 13.53 8.13 11.48
CA THR A 103 12.77 6.99 12.01
C THR A 103 12.22 6.08 10.91
N HIS A 104 12.40 6.43 9.63
CA HIS A 104 11.93 5.63 8.50
C HIS A 104 12.88 4.47 8.22
N ARG A 105 12.68 3.37 8.97
CA ARG A 105 13.53 2.17 8.91
C ARG A 105 13.74 1.62 7.49
N HIS A 106 12.73 1.69 6.62
CA HIS A 106 12.80 1.15 5.25
C HIS A 106 13.92 1.76 4.40
N LEU A 107 14.25 3.04 4.63
CA LEU A 107 15.36 3.73 3.96
C LEU A 107 16.73 3.12 4.29
N PHE A 108 16.84 2.40 5.41
CA PHE A 108 18.11 1.92 5.96
C PHE A 108 18.19 0.38 6.00
N SER A 109 17.20 -0.33 5.45
CA SER A 109 17.10 -1.80 5.56
C SER A 109 17.20 -2.53 4.22
N GLY A 110 17.89 -1.95 3.23
CA GLY A 110 18.04 -2.54 1.90
C GLY A 110 16.83 -2.34 0.99
N SER A 111 15.98 -1.37 1.31
CA SER A 111 14.89 -0.88 0.44
C SER A 111 15.14 0.58 0.02
N ASP A 112 16.40 1.02 0.12
CA ASP A 112 16.89 2.29 -0.40
C ASP A 112 16.61 2.41 -1.90
N ALA A 113 16.21 3.61 -2.34
CA ALA A 113 15.74 3.89 -3.70
C ALA A 113 14.53 3.04 -4.15
N GLY A 114 13.91 2.30 -3.23
CA GLY A 114 12.87 1.32 -3.50
C GLY A 114 11.49 1.74 -3.03
N MET A 115 11.32 2.87 -2.33
CA MET A 115 10.04 3.24 -1.71
C MET A 115 8.89 3.44 -2.72
N TYR A 116 9.19 3.71 -3.98
CA TYR A 116 8.17 3.80 -5.03
C TYR A 116 7.48 2.45 -5.31
N SER A 117 8.15 1.34 -5.00
CA SER A 117 7.63 -0.02 -5.20
C SER A 117 6.26 -0.23 -4.56
N TYR A 118 6.03 0.33 -3.36
CA TYR A 118 4.75 0.24 -2.67
C TYR A 118 3.60 0.89 -3.45
N LEU A 119 3.84 2.06 -4.06
CA LEU A 119 2.82 2.76 -4.85
C LEU A 119 2.63 2.07 -6.21
N TRP A 120 3.72 1.62 -6.82
CA TRP A 120 3.69 0.93 -8.11
C TRP A 120 2.95 -0.41 -7.99
N SER A 121 3.32 -1.23 -7.02
CA SER A 121 2.62 -2.48 -6.67
C SER A 121 1.14 -2.25 -6.44
N LYS A 122 0.74 -1.11 -5.85
CA LYS A 122 -0.67 -0.79 -5.59
C LYS A 122 -1.47 -0.60 -6.86
N VAL A 123 -0.87 0.05 -7.87
CA VAL A 123 -1.52 0.22 -9.18
C VAL A 123 -1.76 -1.16 -9.81
N LEU A 124 -0.74 -2.01 -9.81
CA LEU A 124 -0.84 -3.38 -10.35
C LEU A 124 -1.87 -4.22 -9.58
N ALA A 125 -1.84 -4.16 -8.25
CA ALA A 125 -2.76 -4.86 -7.37
C ALA A 125 -4.22 -4.49 -7.63
N MET A 126 -4.49 -3.19 -7.78
CA MET A 126 -5.84 -2.71 -8.08
C MET A 126 -6.32 -3.15 -9.46
N ASP A 127 -5.45 -3.13 -10.48
CA ASP A 127 -5.79 -3.60 -11.83
C ASP A 127 -6.04 -5.12 -11.86
N MET A 128 -5.19 -5.90 -11.21
CA MET A 128 -5.38 -7.36 -11.07
C MET A 128 -6.69 -7.69 -10.37
N PHE A 129 -7.01 -7.00 -9.28
CA PHE A 129 -8.27 -7.20 -8.58
C PHE A 129 -9.47 -6.79 -9.44
N ASP A 130 -9.44 -5.59 -10.04
CA ASP A 130 -10.55 -5.06 -10.81
C ASP A 130 -10.84 -5.90 -12.06
N THR A 131 -9.80 -6.37 -12.74
CA THR A 131 -9.92 -7.15 -13.97
C THR A 131 -10.32 -8.61 -13.71
N ALA A 132 -9.78 -9.24 -12.68
CA ALA A 132 -9.97 -10.68 -12.47
C ALA A 132 -11.03 -11.01 -11.40
N PHE A 133 -11.07 -10.26 -10.29
CA PHE A 133 -11.77 -10.68 -9.07
C PHE A 133 -12.99 -9.83 -8.72
N LYS A 134 -13.07 -8.56 -9.13
CA LYS A 134 -14.13 -7.63 -8.72
C LYS A 134 -15.55 -8.13 -8.98
N LYS A 135 -15.76 -8.91 -10.04
CA LYS A 135 -17.08 -9.49 -10.37
C LYS A 135 -17.49 -10.58 -9.38
N ASP A 136 -16.54 -11.44 -9.01
CA ASP A 136 -16.74 -12.54 -8.06
C ASP A 136 -15.40 -12.83 -7.35
N PRO A 137 -15.16 -12.20 -6.19
CA PRO A 137 -13.90 -12.36 -5.47
C PRO A 137 -13.67 -13.79 -4.95
N LEU A 138 -14.68 -14.66 -4.94
CA LEU A 138 -14.58 -16.02 -4.42
C LEU A 138 -14.65 -17.08 -5.54
N ASP A 139 -14.54 -16.69 -6.80
CA ASP A 139 -14.50 -17.63 -7.93
C ASP A 139 -13.25 -18.53 -7.89
N ASP A 140 -13.48 -19.83 -7.68
CA ASP A 140 -12.42 -20.85 -7.56
C ASP A 140 -11.55 -20.93 -8.81
N LYS A 141 -12.15 -20.79 -10.01
CA LYS A 141 -11.41 -20.85 -11.28
C LYS A 141 -10.42 -19.69 -11.40
N THR A 142 -10.85 -18.48 -11.07
CA THR A 142 -10.01 -17.28 -11.05
C THR A 142 -8.94 -17.39 -9.97
N GLY A 143 -9.29 -17.88 -8.77
CA GLY A 143 -8.32 -18.14 -7.70
C GLY A 143 -7.20 -19.11 -8.11
N ARG A 144 -7.53 -20.24 -8.72
CA ARG A 144 -6.53 -21.20 -9.25
C ARG A 144 -5.68 -20.60 -10.35
N ARG A 145 -6.28 -19.79 -11.24
CA ARG A 145 -5.53 -19.07 -12.27
C ARG A 145 -4.51 -18.12 -11.65
N TYR A 146 -4.91 -17.33 -10.67
CA TYR A 146 -4.00 -16.44 -9.94
C TYR A 146 -2.87 -17.20 -9.23
N MET A 147 -3.19 -18.30 -8.55
CA MET A 147 -2.17 -19.17 -7.93
C MET A 147 -1.13 -19.64 -8.96
N ASN A 148 -1.58 -20.17 -10.10
CA ASN A 148 -0.69 -20.76 -11.09
C ASN A 148 0.12 -19.73 -11.88
N MET A 149 -0.47 -18.56 -12.17
CA MET A 149 0.15 -17.53 -13.00
C MET A 149 1.00 -16.53 -12.22
N VAL A 150 0.69 -16.30 -10.95
CA VAL A 150 1.37 -15.27 -10.13
C VAL A 150 2.15 -15.91 -9.00
N LEU A 151 1.48 -16.64 -8.10
CA LEU A 151 2.11 -17.12 -6.87
C LEU A 151 3.13 -18.25 -7.11
N ALA A 152 2.77 -19.22 -7.96
CA ALA A 152 3.59 -20.41 -8.21
C ALA A 152 4.86 -20.12 -9.00
N LYS A 153 4.95 -18.96 -9.67
CA LYS A 153 6.11 -18.56 -10.48
C LYS A 153 7.25 -17.99 -9.63
N GLY A 154 6.94 -17.40 -8.48
CA GLY A 154 7.96 -16.69 -7.69
C GLY A 154 8.68 -15.64 -8.57
N GLY A 155 10.01 -15.73 -8.63
CA GLY A 155 10.83 -14.88 -9.51
C GLY A 155 11.39 -15.59 -10.76
N SER A 156 10.77 -16.69 -11.21
CA SER A 156 11.29 -17.47 -12.34
C SER A 156 10.93 -16.91 -13.73
N GLU A 157 9.91 -16.05 -13.81
CA GLU A 157 9.35 -15.44 -15.03
C GLU A 157 9.06 -13.96 -14.80
#